data_AF-A0AAU4F340-F1
#
_entry.id   AF-A0AAU4F340-F1
#
_cell.length_a   1.000
_cell.length_b   1.000
_cell.length_c   1.000
_cell.angle_alpha   90.00
_cell.angle_beta   90.00
_cell.angle_gamma   90.00
#
_symmetry.space_group_name_H-M   'P 1'
#
loop_
_entity.id
_entity.type
_entity.pdbx_description
1 polymer ?
#
loop_
_entity_poly.entity_id
_entity_poly.type
_entity_poly.pdbx_seq_one_letter_code
_entity_poly.pdbx_strand_id
1 'polypeptide(L)'
;MPVVASSGLVLVLLGKLVWPAYFWVVPAGWVVAGGITFVPAFEHFLLPLMFGMRSPTARELARLTPCWQAVCAAAGVDGGRYRLWVERSRELNAFAAGGRTVAVTRTALDLPPAGLEAILAHELGHHLAGHTRISLLIWWLELPARILTRLVRLLALVVPYVGRAFAAFGRAVAVLVTVLLSLGILTALAFLDPWLLLAPLLGPVLAWSKRLGEYRADRVAARLGYGPELIGLLKEWIVLHRGDERRLWARLLAGHPAHIDRIKRLKEHRGGF
;
A
#
# COMPACT_ATOMS: atom_id res chain seq x y z
N MET A 1 6.61 -6.69 -7.63
CA MET A 1 7.60 -7.52 -8.39
C MET A 1 7.82 -7.03 -9.80
N PRO A 2 6.80 -6.81 -10.66
CA PRO A 2 7.03 -6.32 -12.02
C PRO A 2 7.73 -4.93 -12.02
N VAL A 3 7.25 -3.99 -11.21
CA VAL A 3 7.84 -2.64 -11.07
C VAL A 3 9.25 -2.66 -10.44
N VAL A 4 9.58 -3.70 -9.67
CA VAL A 4 10.95 -3.90 -9.14
C VAL A 4 11.90 -4.22 -10.29
N ALA A 5 11.48 -5.06 -11.25
CA ALA A 5 12.27 -5.33 -12.44
C ALA A 5 12.47 -4.07 -13.30
N SER A 6 11.43 -3.26 -13.48
CA SER A 6 11.53 -1.94 -14.13
C SER A 6 12.54 -1.04 -13.41
N SER A 7 12.54 -1.05 -12.07
CA SER A 7 13.50 -0.26 -11.28
C SER A 7 14.93 -0.76 -11.45
N GLY A 8 15.14 -2.07 -11.53
CA GLY A 8 16.43 -2.66 -11.87
C GLY A 8 16.93 -2.21 -13.25
N LEU A 9 16.07 -2.23 -14.28
CA LEU A 9 16.40 -1.73 -15.61
C LEU A 9 16.80 -0.24 -15.57
N VAL A 10 16.01 0.59 -14.90
CA VAL A 10 16.28 2.03 -14.74
C VAL A 10 17.64 2.26 -14.08
N LEU A 11 17.94 1.57 -12.99
CA LEU A 11 19.20 1.72 -12.26
C LEU A 11 20.40 1.20 -13.07
N VAL A 12 20.24 0.13 -13.84
CA VAL A 12 21.29 -0.38 -14.76
C VAL A 12 21.56 0.63 -15.87
N LEU A 13 20.51 1.21 -16.48
CA LEU A 13 20.69 2.23 -17.52
C LEU A 13 21.35 3.48 -16.96
N LEU A 14 20.96 3.92 -15.77
CA LEU A 14 21.62 5.02 -15.06
C LEU A 14 23.09 4.70 -14.75
N GLY A 15 23.37 3.48 -14.27
CA GLY A 15 24.72 3.01 -14.03
C GLY A 15 25.56 2.99 -15.30
N LYS A 16 25.01 2.56 -16.44
CA LYS A 16 25.70 2.59 -17.73
C LYS A 16 25.98 4.02 -18.20
N LEU A 17 25.07 4.96 -17.93
CA LEU A 17 25.24 6.37 -18.30
C LEU A 17 26.33 7.06 -17.48
N VAL A 18 26.35 6.81 -16.16
CA VAL A 18 27.28 7.49 -15.24
C VAL A 18 28.63 6.79 -15.18
N TRP A 19 28.66 5.45 -15.14
CA TRP A 19 29.88 4.67 -14.99
C TRP A 19 29.82 3.34 -15.77
N PRO A 20 30.08 3.35 -17.10
CA PRO A 20 29.90 2.18 -17.96
C PRO A 20 30.61 0.91 -17.49
N ALA A 21 31.86 1.03 -17.01
CA ALA A 21 32.66 -0.10 -16.55
C ALA A 21 32.13 -0.74 -15.25
N TYR A 22 31.38 0.01 -14.44
CA TYR A 22 30.87 -0.42 -13.14
C TYR A 22 29.36 -0.15 -13.01
N PHE A 23 28.62 -0.36 -14.11
CA PHE A 23 27.19 -0.07 -14.18
C PHE A 23 26.34 -0.78 -13.11
N TRP A 24 26.86 -1.87 -12.53
CA TRP A 24 26.21 -2.65 -11.48
C TRP A 24 26.29 -2.01 -10.09
N VAL A 25 27.19 -1.04 -9.87
CA VAL A 25 27.39 -0.41 -8.56
C VAL A 25 26.15 0.36 -8.12
N VAL A 26 25.49 1.06 -9.05
CA VAL A 26 24.25 1.82 -8.77
C VAL A 26 23.10 0.90 -8.31
N PRO A 27 22.72 -0.17 -9.05
CA PRO A 27 21.68 -1.07 -8.58
C PRO A 27 22.08 -1.85 -7.32
N ALA A 28 23.34 -2.27 -7.17
CA ALA A 28 23.80 -2.94 -5.96
C ALA A 28 23.71 -2.02 -4.73
N GLY A 29 24.18 -0.78 -4.85
CA GLY A 29 24.08 0.23 -3.80
C GLY A 29 22.63 0.53 -3.41
N TRP A 30 21.71 0.57 -4.37
CA TRP A 30 20.28 0.78 -4.10
C TRP A 30 19.65 -0.35 -3.28
N VAL A 31 19.98 -1.60 -3.60
CA VAL A 31 19.51 -2.78 -2.85
C VAL A 31 20.07 -2.77 -1.43
N VAL A 32 21.36 -2.48 -1.27
CA VAL A 32 21.99 -2.36 0.06
C VAL A 32 21.37 -1.23 0.87
N ALA A 33 21.12 -0.07 0.24
CA ALA A 33 20.44 1.06 0.88
C ALA A 33 19.02 0.71 1.34
N GLY A 34 18.36 -0.25 0.70
CA GLY A 34 17.08 -0.82 1.15
C GLY A 34 17.14 -1.43 2.54
N GLY A 35 18.32 -1.76 3.07
CA GLY A 35 18.53 -2.13 4.47
C GLY A 35 17.97 -1.08 5.46
N ILE A 36 17.91 0.19 5.06
CA ILE A 36 17.33 1.26 5.89
C ILE A 36 15.86 1.00 6.26
N THR A 37 15.12 0.25 5.44
CA THR A 37 13.70 -0.07 5.73
C THR A 37 13.55 -0.97 6.95
N PHE A 38 14.63 -1.62 7.41
CA PHE A 38 14.63 -2.43 8.63
C PHE A 38 14.98 -1.62 9.89
N VAL A 39 15.39 -0.36 9.72
CA VAL A 39 15.71 0.54 10.83
C VAL A 39 14.42 1.15 11.38
N PRO A 40 14.07 0.93 12.66
CA PRO A 40 12.81 1.45 13.22
C PRO A 40 12.66 2.97 13.11
N ALA A 41 13.76 3.72 13.20
CA ALA A 41 13.76 5.18 13.06
C ALA A 41 13.27 5.63 11.67
N PHE A 42 13.63 4.89 10.61
CA PHE A 42 13.18 5.16 9.26
C PHE A 42 11.67 4.96 9.13
N GLU A 43 11.13 3.86 9.65
CA GLU A 43 9.69 3.60 9.66
C GLU A 43 8.92 4.68 10.43
N HIS A 44 9.43 5.07 11.61
CA HIS A 44 8.80 6.08 12.46
C HIS A 44 8.80 7.49 11.87
N PHE A 45 9.70 7.78 10.93
CA PHE A 45 9.71 9.07 10.23
C PHE A 45 8.90 9.01 8.93
N LEU A 46 9.16 7.99 8.11
CA LEU A 46 8.59 7.87 6.77
C LEU A 46 7.09 7.59 6.80
N LEU A 47 6.65 6.61 7.59
CA LEU A 47 5.26 6.15 7.55
C LEU A 47 4.29 7.26 8.00
N PRO A 48 4.53 8.01 9.08
CA PRO A 48 3.64 9.10 9.47
C PRO A 48 3.53 10.19 8.42
N LEU A 49 4.63 10.50 7.71
CA LEU A 49 4.62 11.46 6.61
C LEU A 49 3.80 10.95 5.42
N MET A 50 3.97 9.69 5.05
CA MET A 50 3.27 9.09 3.90
C MET A 50 1.78 8.92 4.12
N PHE A 51 1.38 8.53 5.34
CA PHE A 51 0.00 8.17 5.67
C PHE A 51 -0.71 9.23 6.53
N GLY A 52 -0.10 10.40 6.75
CA GLY A 52 -0.70 11.48 7.54
C GLY A 52 -1.00 11.09 9.00
N MET A 53 -0.18 10.20 9.57
CA MET A 53 -0.37 9.71 10.94
C MET A 53 0.19 10.70 11.96
N ARG A 54 -0.39 10.67 13.16
CA ARG A 54 0.13 11.41 14.32
C ARG A 54 0.25 10.49 15.52
N SER A 55 1.06 10.93 16.49
CA SER A 55 1.07 10.29 17.80
C SER A 55 -0.32 10.40 18.46
N PRO A 56 -0.79 9.34 19.16
CA PRO A 56 -2.01 9.39 19.95
C PRO A 56 -1.91 10.44 21.05
N THR A 57 -3.02 11.08 21.40
CA THR A 57 -3.12 11.90 22.63
C THR A 57 -3.18 11.00 23.87
N ALA A 58 -2.96 11.55 25.06
CA ALA A 58 -3.03 10.78 26.30
C ALA A 58 -4.38 10.05 26.49
N ARG A 59 -5.50 10.70 26.10
CA ARG A 59 -6.84 10.10 26.16
C ARG A 59 -7.02 8.94 25.19
N GLU A 60 -6.49 9.07 23.98
CA GLU A 60 -6.56 8.00 22.97
C GLU A 60 -5.65 6.83 23.36
N LEU A 61 -4.46 7.14 23.89
CA LEU A 61 -3.53 6.14 24.39
C LEU A 61 -4.13 5.36 25.57
N ALA A 62 -4.87 6.02 26.46
CA ALA A 62 -5.56 5.37 27.57
C ALA A 62 -6.64 4.38 27.10
N ARG A 63 -7.27 4.59 25.93
CA ARG A 63 -8.18 3.59 25.32
C ARG A 63 -7.43 2.51 24.56
N LEU A 64 -6.40 2.88 23.80
CA LEU A 64 -5.68 1.96 22.92
C LEU A 64 -4.79 0.96 23.67
N THR A 65 -4.10 1.43 24.71
CA THR A 65 -3.07 0.64 25.40
C THR A 65 -3.64 -0.64 26.03
N PRO A 66 -4.76 -0.59 26.78
CA PRO A 66 -5.33 -1.81 27.37
C PRO A 66 -5.78 -2.81 26.29
N CYS A 67 -6.46 -2.35 25.25
CA CYS A 67 -6.90 -3.20 24.14
C CYS A 67 -5.71 -3.82 23.39
N TRP A 68 -4.66 -3.03 23.13
CA TRP A 68 -3.45 -3.52 22.48
C TRP A 68 -2.71 -4.57 23.34
N GLN A 69 -2.62 -4.32 24.65
CA GLN A 69 -2.01 -5.26 25.58
C GLN A 69 -2.80 -6.57 25.66
N ALA A 70 -4.13 -6.52 25.70
CA ALA A 70 -4.99 -7.72 25.69
C ALA A 70 -4.75 -8.57 24.43
N VAL A 71 -4.76 -7.94 23.26
CA VAL A 71 -4.49 -8.61 21.97
C VAL A 71 -3.07 -9.21 21.93
N CYS A 72 -2.06 -8.46 22.38
CA CYS A 72 -0.68 -8.94 22.41
C CYS A 72 -0.49 -10.10 23.39
N ALA A 73 -1.14 -10.05 24.55
CA ALA A 73 -1.14 -11.12 25.54
C ALA A 73 -1.80 -12.39 24.99
N ALA A 74 -2.97 -12.25 24.34
CA ALA A 74 -3.65 -13.37 23.67
C ALA A 74 -2.78 -14.01 22.58
N ALA A 75 -1.96 -13.20 21.89
CA ALA A 75 -1.05 -13.67 20.86
C ALA A 75 0.32 -14.15 21.37
N GLY A 76 0.61 -13.99 22.67
CA GLY A 76 1.91 -14.35 23.25
C GLY A 76 3.08 -13.53 22.69
N VAL A 77 2.85 -12.26 22.34
CA VAL A 77 3.88 -11.37 21.77
C VAL A 77 4.14 -10.15 22.63
N ASP A 78 5.38 -9.67 22.60
CA ASP A 78 5.72 -8.38 23.21
C ASP A 78 5.13 -7.21 22.38
N GLY A 79 4.09 -6.59 22.94
CA GLY A 79 3.41 -5.43 22.38
C GLY A 79 4.25 -4.15 22.37
N GLY A 80 5.27 -4.04 23.23
CA GLY A 80 6.20 -2.92 23.29
C GLY A 80 7.11 -2.82 22.05
N ARG A 81 7.15 -3.88 21.25
CA ARG A 81 7.83 -3.85 19.95
C ARG A 81 7.10 -2.98 18.92
N TYR A 82 5.81 -2.73 19.11
CA TYR A 82 4.98 -1.99 18.17
C TYR A 82 4.69 -0.59 18.69
N ARG A 83 4.66 0.38 17.79
CA ARG A 83 4.29 1.76 18.05
C ARG A 83 2.89 2.01 17.51
N LEU A 84 2.03 2.54 18.38
CA LEU A 84 0.65 2.89 18.06
C LEU A 84 0.56 4.31 17.50
N TRP A 85 -0.21 4.48 16.44
CA TRP A 85 -0.44 5.75 15.76
C TRP A 85 -1.93 5.98 15.52
N VAL A 86 -2.30 7.25 15.36
CA VAL A 86 -3.67 7.64 14.98
C VAL A 86 -3.64 8.33 13.61
N GLU A 87 -4.39 7.77 12.67
CA GLU A 87 -4.66 8.39 11.37
C GLU A 87 -5.82 9.40 11.50
N ARG A 88 -5.70 10.56 10.85
CA ARG A 88 -6.67 11.65 10.96
C ARG A 88 -7.94 11.45 10.11
N SER A 89 -7.99 10.41 9.28
CA SER A 89 -9.14 10.12 8.42
C SER A 89 -10.42 9.84 9.23
N ARG A 90 -11.57 10.18 8.64
CA ARG A 90 -12.91 9.87 9.16
C ARG A 90 -13.43 8.52 8.68
N GLU A 91 -12.71 7.82 7.82
CA GLU A 91 -13.08 6.46 7.42
C GLU A 91 -12.73 5.50 8.56
N LEU A 92 -13.63 4.56 8.89
CA LEU A 92 -13.34 3.52 9.88
C LEU A 92 -12.32 2.56 9.27
N ASN A 93 -11.06 2.65 9.72
CA ASN A 93 -9.95 1.89 9.20
C ASN A 93 -8.93 1.64 10.32
N ALA A 94 -8.17 0.57 10.18
CA ALA A 94 -6.88 0.42 10.84
C ALA A 94 -5.94 -0.18 9.80
N PHE A 95 -4.65 0.11 9.92
CA PHE A 95 -3.70 -0.51 9.04
C PHE A 95 -2.35 -0.69 9.73
N ALA A 96 -1.77 -1.85 9.48
CA ALA A 96 -0.41 -2.19 9.80
C ALA A 96 0.52 -1.73 8.67
N ALA A 97 1.57 -0.99 9.01
CA ALA A 97 2.57 -0.55 8.05
C ALA A 97 3.98 -0.77 8.59
N GLY A 98 4.93 -1.12 7.71
CA GLY A 98 6.29 -1.47 8.11
C GLY A 98 6.32 -2.64 9.10
N GLY A 99 7.39 -2.75 9.88
CA GLY A 99 7.58 -3.87 10.79
C GLY A 99 7.11 -3.69 12.21
N ARG A 100 6.80 -2.44 12.58
CA ARG A 100 6.54 -2.07 13.98
C ARG A 100 5.45 -1.01 14.14
N THR A 101 4.79 -0.56 13.07
CA THR A 101 3.77 0.50 13.14
C THR A 101 2.36 -0.07 13.00
N VAL A 102 1.51 0.21 13.99
CA VAL A 102 0.08 -0.11 13.98
C VAL A 102 -0.68 1.21 14.07
N ALA A 103 -1.51 1.50 13.09
CA ALA A 103 -2.30 2.72 13.03
C ALA A 103 -3.79 2.41 13.10
N VAL A 104 -4.52 3.23 13.85
CA VAL A 104 -5.99 3.19 13.92
C VAL A 104 -6.55 4.54 13.48
N THR A 105 -7.69 4.58 12.81
CA THR A 105 -8.36 5.86 12.53
C THR A 105 -9.07 6.41 13.77
N ARG A 106 -9.39 7.71 13.74
CA ARG A 106 -10.16 8.34 14.82
C ARG A 106 -11.51 7.65 15.05
N THR A 107 -12.19 7.23 13.99
CA THR A 107 -13.48 6.55 14.12
C THR A 107 -13.35 5.14 14.71
N ALA A 108 -12.20 4.47 14.53
CA ALA A 108 -11.94 3.19 15.21
C ALA A 108 -11.82 3.37 16.73
N LEU A 109 -11.41 4.55 17.19
CA LEU A 109 -11.37 4.90 18.61
C LEU A 109 -12.75 5.18 19.21
N ASP A 110 -13.81 5.25 18.42
CA ASP A 110 -15.18 5.37 18.94
C ASP A 110 -15.83 3.99 19.14
N LEU A 111 -15.18 2.91 18.69
CA LEU A 111 -15.67 1.55 18.89
C LEU A 111 -15.70 1.15 20.36
N PRO A 112 -16.61 0.22 20.73
CA PRO A 112 -16.53 -0.52 21.98
C PRO A 112 -15.19 -1.24 22.10
N PRO A 113 -14.67 -1.47 23.32
CA PRO A 113 -13.37 -2.12 23.54
C PRO A 113 -13.20 -3.44 22.77
N ALA A 114 -14.21 -4.32 22.78
CA ALA A 114 -14.18 -5.59 22.07
C ALA A 114 -14.04 -5.43 20.54
N GLY A 115 -14.67 -4.40 19.96
CA GLY A 115 -14.52 -4.08 18.54
C GLY A 115 -13.13 -3.53 18.22
N LEU A 116 -12.60 -2.65 19.07
CA LEU A 116 -11.24 -2.11 18.91
C LEU A 116 -10.20 -3.23 19.00
N GLU A 117 -10.33 -4.15 19.96
CA GLU A 117 -9.47 -5.32 20.08
C GLU A 117 -9.53 -6.23 18.84
N ALA A 118 -10.73 -6.46 18.28
CA ALA A 118 -10.88 -7.28 17.09
C ALA A 118 -10.17 -6.70 15.86
N ILE A 119 -10.24 -5.37 15.67
CA ILE A 119 -9.49 -4.69 14.60
C ILE A 119 -7.99 -4.77 14.88
N LEU A 120 -7.55 -4.50 16.10
CA LEU A 120 -6.13 -4.59 16.47
C LEU A 120 -5.57 -6.01 16.30
N ALA A 121 -6.36 -7.04 16.58
CA ALA A 121 -5.99 -8.44 16.36
C ALA A 121 -5.83 -8.77 14.87
N HIS A 122 -6.68 -8.20 14.01
CA HIS A 122 -6.52 -8.29 12.56
C HIS A 122 -5.22 -7.61 12.10
N GLU A 123 -4.95 -6.39 12.56
CA GLU A 123 -3.71 -5.67 12.23
C GLU A 123 -2.45 -6.38 12.75
N LEU A 124 -2.51 -6.97 13.95
CA LEU A 124 -1.43 -7.80 14.46
C LEU A 124 -1.20 -9.02 13.55
N GLY A 125 -2.26 -9.61 13.01
CA GLY A 125 -2.18 -10.70 12.03
C GLY A 125 -1.37 -10.34 10.78
N HIS A 126 -1.46 -9.10 10.30
CA HIS A 126 -0.62 -8.60 9.20
C HIS A 126 0.86 -8.52 9.55
N HIS A 127 1.18 -8.08 10.77
CA HIS A 127 2.56 -8.04 11.27
C HIS A 127 3.15 -9.43 11.49
N LEU A 128 2.37 -10.37 12.05
CA LEU A 128 2.81 -11.75 12.28
C LEU A 128 3.05 -12.51 10.97
N ALA A 129 2.30 -12.18 9.91
CA ALA A 129 2.53 -12.72 8.58
C ALA A 129 3.76 -12.12 7.86
N GLY A 130 4.39 -11.07 8.43
CA GLY A 130 5.55 -10.38 7.85
C GLY A 130 5.26 -9.56 6.59
N HIS A 131 3.99 -9.49 6.17
CA HIS A 131 3.57 -8.87 4.91
C HIS A 131 3.93 -7.40 4.85
N THR A 132 3.78 -6.69 5.96
CA THR A 132 3.98 -5.25 6.08
C THR A 132 5.44 -4.83 5.91
N ARG A 133 6.40 -5.64 6.41
CA ARG A 133 7.84 -5.42 6.20
C ARG A 133 8.23 -5.64 4.74
N ILE A 134 7.77 -6.75 4.17
CA ILE A 134 8.05 -7.10 2.78
C ILE A 134 7.46 -6.04 1.85
N SER A 135 6.25 -5.55 2.14
CA SER A 135 5.63 -4.45 1.38
C SER A 135 6.44 -3.15 1.43
N LEU A 136 7.02 -2.80 2.59
CA LEU A 136 7.86 -1.60 2.70
C LEU A 136 9.15 -1.73 1.89
N LEU A 137 9.80 -2.91 1.94
CA LEU A 137 10.99 -3.17 1.13
C LEU A 137 10.68 -3.19 -0.37
N ILE A 138 9.59 -3.83 -0.78
CA ILE A 138 9.14 -3.79 -2.19
C ILE A 138 8.87 -2.36 -2.61
N TRP A 139 8.19 -1.57 -1.79
CA TRP A 139 7.94 -0.15 -2.09
C TRP A 139 9.23 0.62 -2.31
N TRP A 140 10.25 0.42 -1.47
CA TRP A 140 11.59 1.01 -1.62
C TRP A 140 12.23 0.60 -2.95
N LEU A 141 12.23 -0.70 -3.26
CA LEU A 141 12.82 -1.22 -4.49
C LEU A 141 12.11 -0.73 -5.76
N GLU A 142 10.83 -0.35 -5.66
CA GLU A 142 10.05 0.19 -6.77
C GLU A 142 10.21 1.71 -6.99
N LEU A 143 10.86 2.43 -6.07
CA LEU A 143 11.00 3.89 -6.15
C LEU A 143 11.66 4.38 -7.45
N PRO A 144 12.77 3.80 -7.95
CA PRO A 144 13.44 4.30 -9.15
C PRO A 144 12.53 4.32 -10.37
N ALA A 145 11.82 3.22 -10.66
CA ALA A 145 10.87 3.18 -11.77
C ALA A 145 9.69 4.13 -11.52
N ARG A 146 9.14 4.17 -10.29
CA ARG A 146 8.02 5.07 -9.97
C ARG A 146 8.38 6.54 -10.16
N ILE A 147 9.59 6.94 -9.78
CA ILE A 147 10.10 8.31 -9.96
C ILE A 147 10.27 8.59 -11.44
N LEU A 148 10.97 7.74 -12.19
CA LEU A 148 11.20 7.96 -13.62
C LEU A 148 9.89 7.99 -14.42
N THR A 149 8.98 7.05 -14.18
CA THR A 149 7.66 7.02 -14.83
C THR A 149 6.86 8.28 -14.50
N ARG A 150 6.94 8.82 -13.28
CA ARG A 150 6.31 10.11 -12.94
C ARG A 150 6.94 11.26 -13.71
N LEU A 151 8.27 11.33 -13.80
CA LEU A 151 8.96 12.37 -14.56
C LEU A 151 8.58 12.32 -16.05
N VAL A 152 8.56 11.14 -16.67
CA VAL A 152 8.15 10.97 -18.07
C VAL A 152 6.69 11.40 -18.28
N ARG A 153 5.79 11.09 -17.34
CA ARG A 153 4.39 11.58 -17.38
C ARG A 153 4.30 13.09 -17.23
N LEU A 154 5.12 13.71 -16.38
CA LEU A 154 5.18 15.17 -16.25
C LEU A 154 5.67 15.82 -17.55
N LEU A 155 6.66 15.22 -18.23
CA LEU A 155 7.10 15.68 -19.55
C LEU A 155 5.98 15.57 -20.60
N ALA A 156 5.12 14.54 -20.51
CA ALA A 156 3.96 14.40 -21.39
C ALA A 156 3.00 15.59 -21.30
N LEU A 157 2.87 16.22 -20.12
CA LEU A 157 2.05 17.42 -19.94
C LEU A 157 2.58 18.63 -20.71
N VAL A 158 3.88 18.65 -21.03
CA VAL A 158 4.54 19.76 -21.74
C VAL A 158 4.37 19.64 -23.26
N VAL A 159 4.17 18.42 -23.79
CA VAL A 159 4.02 18.14 -25.23
C VAL A 159 3.05 19.07 -25.98
N PRO A 160 1.80 19.32 -25.50
CA PRO A 160 0.89 20.20 -26.24
C PRO A 160 1.39 21.66 -26.32
N TYR A 161 2.18 22.12 -25.35
CA TYR A 161 2.78 23.46 -25.37
C TYR A 161 3.89 23.55 -26.40
N VAL A 162 4.73 22.51 -26.49
CA VAL A 162 5.75 22.41 -27.55
C VAL A 162 5.07 22.39 -28.92
N GLY A 163 4.04 21.57 -29.10
CA GLY A 163 3.26 21.53 -30.34
C GLY A 163 2.72 22.91 -30.76
N ARG A 164 2.17 23.67 -29.81
CA ARG A 164 1.69 25.04 -30.05
C ARG A 164 2.80 26.01 -30.42
N ALA A 165 4.00 25.88 -29.86
CA ALA A 165 5.14 26.73 -30.23
C ALA A 165 5.52 26.59 -31.72
N PHE A 166 5.26 25.42 -32.32
CA PHE A 166 5.47 25.17 -33.74
C PHE A 166 4.29 25.60 -34.63
N ALA A 167 3.21 26.15 -34.08
CA ALA A 167 2.04 26.57 -34.85
C ALA A 167 2.36 27.68 -35.88
N ALA A 168 3.38 28.50 -35.62
CA ALA A 168 3.87 29.52 -36.55
C ALA A 168 4.38 28.94 -37.89
N PHE A 169 4.81 27.68 -37.90
CA PHE A 169 5.26 26.95 -39.10
C PHE A 169 4.12 26.20 -39.81
N GLY A 170 2.87 26.40 -39.37
CA GLY A 170 1.68 25.78 -39.93
C GLY A 170 1.11 24.65 -39.08
N ARG A 171 -0.21 24.47 -39.16
CA ARG A 171 -0.95 23.47 -38.38
C ARG A 171 -0.45 22.04 -38.58
N ALA A 172 -0.06 21.67 -39.80
CA ALA A 172 0.46 20.34 -40.09
C ALA A 172 1.76 20.05 -39.32
N VAL A 173 2.68 21.02 -39.25
CA VAL A 173 3.94 20.91 -38.52
C VAL A 173 3.69 20.79 -37.02
N ALA A 174 2.82 21.64 -36.46
CA ALA A 174 2.43 21.57 -35.05
C ALA A 174 1.84 20.21 -34.66
N VAL A 175 0.93 19.67 -35.49
CA VAL A 175 0.34 18.34 -35.28
C VAL A 175 1.41 17.25 -35.37
N LEU A 176 2.27 17.28 -36.40
CA LEU A 176 3.32 16.30 -36.58
C LEU A 176 4.27 16.25 -35.37
N VAL A 177 4.77 17.40 -34.92
CA VAL A 177 5.65 17.50 -33.74
C VAL A 177 4.95 16.94 -32.49
N THR A 178 3.69 17.31 -32.27
CA THR A 178 2.90 16.82 -31.14
C THR A 178 2.76 15.29 -31.17
N VAL A 179 2.45 14.72 -32.33
CA VAL A 179 2.28 13.28 -32.52
C VAL A 179 3.60 12.55 -32.30
N LEU A 180 4.70 13.01 -32.90
CA LEU A 180 6.02 12.37 -32.74
C LEU A 180 6.51 12.41 -31.29
N LEU A 181 6.35 13.53 -30.59
CA LEU A 181 6.70 13.64 -29.17
C LEU A 181 5.82 12.71 -28.30
N SER A 182 4.52 12.66 -28.59
CA SER A 182 3.60 11.76 -27.87
C SER A 182 3.97 10.30 -28.07
N LEU A 183 4.27 9.90 -29.31
CA LEU A 183 4.74 8.55 -29.63
C LEU A 183 6.06 8.24 -28.92
N GLY A 184 7.04 9.16 -28.95
CA GLY A 184 8.30 8.98 -28.25
C GLY A 184 8.14 8.78 -26.74
N ILE A 185 7.25 9.53 -26.10
CA ILE A 185 6.93 9.37 -24.68
C ILE A 185 6.22 8.03 -24.41
N LEU A 186 5.27 7.64 -25.25
CA LEU A 186 4.60 6.35 -25.12
C LEU A 186 5.58 5.18 -25.26
N THR A 187 6.50 5.25 -26.23
CA THR A 187 7.57 4.27 -26.41
C THR A 187 8.49 4.25 -25.19
N ALA A 188 8.89 5.40 -24.66
CA ALA A 188 9.72 5.47 -23.45
C ALA A 188 9.01 4.86 -22.24
N LEU A 189 7.72 5.14 -22.04
CA LEU A 189 6.93 4.55 -20.96
C LEU A 189 6.80 3.03 -21.12
N ALA A 190 6.53 2.54 -22.33
CA ALA A 190 6.42 1.11 -22.61
C ALA A 190 7.76 0.38 -22.43
N PHE A 191 8.88 1.02 -22.75
CA PHE A 191 10.22 0.45 -22.56
C PHE A 191 10.65 0.42 -21.10
N LEU A 192 10.43 1.52 -20.37
CA LEU A 192 10.86 1.67 -18.97
C LEU A 192 9.96 0.91 -17.99
N ASP A 193 8.68 0.78 -18.30
CA ASP A 193 7.72 0.05 -17.46
C ASP A 193 6.72 -0.74 -18.31
N PRO A 194 7.17 -1.84 -18.96
CA PRO A 194 6.33 -2.64 -19.87
C PRO A 194 5.09 -3.22 -19.19
N TRP A 195 5.13 -3.36 -17.87
CA TRP A 195 4.02 -3.86 -17.06
C TRP A 195 2.84 -2.91 -17.02
N LEU A 196 3.01 -1.63 -17.38
CA LEU A 196 1.87 -0.71 -17.56
C LEU A 196 0.90 -1.22 -18.63
N LEU A 197 1.42 -1.85 -19.69
CA LEU A 197 0.59 -2.44 -20.75
C LEU A 197 -0.15 -3.69 -20.25
N LEU A 198 0.44 -4.39 -19.27
CA LEU A 198 -0.12 -5.59 -18.64
C LEU A 198 -0.92 -5.29 -17.37
N ALA A 199 -1.03 -4.02 -16.96
CA ALA A 199 -1.72 -3.62 -15.73
C ALA A 199 -3.17 -4.14 -15.64
N PRO A 200 -3.98 -4.15 -16.72
CA PRO A 200 -5.33 -4.72 -16.69
C PRO A 200 -5.34 -6.23 -16.37
N LEU A 201 -4.30 -6.96 -16.79
CA LEU A 201 -4.17 -8.40 -16.54
C LEU A 201 -3.59 -8.70 -15.15
N LEU A 202 -2.66 -7.87 -14.68
CA LEU A 202 -2.03 -8.02 -13.37
C LEU A 202 -2.93 -7.55 -12.21
N GLY A 203 -3.86 -6.63 -12.47
CA GLY A 203 -4.79 -6.10 -11.48
C GLY A 203 -5.53 -7.19 -10.69
N PRO A 204 -6.22 -8.14 -11.36
CA PRO A 204 -6.89 -9.26 -10.70
C PRO A 204 -5.95 -10.12 -9.84
N VAL A 205 -4.73 -10.41 -10.31
CA VAL A 205 -3.75 -11.23 -9.58
C VAL A 205 -3.28 -10.52 -8.31
N LEU A 206 -2.99 -9.22 -8.41
CA LEU A 206 -2.61 -8.40 -7.24
C LEU A 206 -3.76 -8.28 -6.25
N ALA A 207 -5.00 -8.10 -6.73
CA ALA A 207 -6.20 -8.09 -5.90
C ALA A 207 -6.39 -9.44 -5.18
N TRP A 208 -6.16 -10.56 -5.87
CA TRP A 208 -6.20 -11.90 -5.26
C TRP A 208 -5.15 -12.07 -4.16
N SER A 209 -3.90 -11.65 -4.41
CA SER A 209 -2.83 -11.72 -3.42
C SER A 209 -3.16 -10.90 -2.17
N LYS A 210 -3.72 -9.70 -2.32
CA LYS A 210 -4.19 -8.88 -1.18
C LYS A 210 -5.27 -9.61 -0.39
N ARG A 211 -6.23 -10.24 -1.08
CA ARG A 211 -7.29 -11.03 -0.41
C ARG A 211 -6.74 -12.17 0.43
N LEU A 212 -5.70 -12.85 -0.04
CA LEU A 212 -5.05 -13.90 0.75
C LEU A 212 -4.40 -13.36 2.02
N GLY A 213 -3.83 -12.15 1.98
CA GLY A 213 -3.30 -11.48 3.17
C GLY A 213 -4.38 -11.19 4.21
N GLU A 214 -5.50 -10.65 3.77
CA GLU A 214 -6.67 -10.34 4.62
C GLU A 214 -7.25 -11.62 5.27
N TYR A 215 -7.40 -12.69 4.50
CA TYR A 215 -7.88 -13.97 5.04
C TYR A 215 -6.92 -14.60 6.06
N ARG A 216 -5.61 -14.32 5.95
CA ARG A 216 -4.62 -14.77 6.95
C ARG A 216 -4.75 -13.94 8.22
N ALA A 217 -4.86 -12.62 8.10
CA ALA A 217 -5.07 -11.73 9.23
C ALA A 217 -6.38 -12.02 9.98
N ASP A 218 -7.48 -12.23 9.26
CA ASP A 218 -8.78 -12.66 9.81
C ASP A 218 -8.68 -13.96 10.60
N ARG A 219 -7.91 -14.93 10.07
CA ARG A 219 -7.70 -16.22 10.74
C ARG A 219 -6.91 -16.06 12.03
N VAL A 220 -5.90 -15.18 12.04
CA VAL A 220 -5.16 -14.87 13.27
C VAL A 220 -6.12 -14.26 14.30
N ALA A 221 -6.88 -13.22 13.93
CA ALA A 221 -7.86 -12.61 14.84
C ALA A 221 -8.87 -13.63 15.38
N ALA A 222 -9.38 -14.53 14.52
CA ALA A 222 -10.29 -15.60 14.94
C ALA A 222 -9.64 -16.59 15.94
N ARG A 223 -8.39 -17.00 15.70
CA ARG A 223 -7.64 -17.88 16.63
C ARG A 223 -7.35 -17.24 17.97
N LEU A 224 -7.25 -15.91 18.01
CA LEU A 224 -7.10 -15.14 19.23
C LEU A 224 -8.42 -14.91 19.98
N GLY A 225 -9.55 -15.41 19.46
CA GLY A 225 -10.87 -15.31 20.08
C GLY A 225 -11.75 -14.17 19.56
N TYR A 226 -11.23 -13.30 18.69
CA TYR A 226 -11.91 -12.07 18.23
C TYR A 226 -12.76 -12.24 16.95
N GLY A 227 -12.99 -13.48 16.51
CA GLY A 227 -13.75 -13.78 15.29
C GLY A 227 -15.18 -13.23 15.28
N PRO A 228 -15.99 -13.41 16.34
CA PRO A 228 -17.36 -12.92 16.41
C PRO A 228 -17.47 -11.39 16.29
N GLU A 229 -16.64 -10.67 17.03
CA GLU A 229 -16.54 -9.21 17.05
C GLU A 229 -16.12 -8.69 15.68
N LEU A 230 -15.12 -9.33 15.05
CA LEU A 230 -14.68 -8.99 13.70
C LEU A 230 -15.79 -9.18 12.66
N ILE A 231 -16.59 -10.26 12.76
CA ILE A 231 -17.77 -10.44 11.90
C ILE A 231 -18.79 -9.32 12.11
N GLY A 232 -19.02 -8.90 13.35
CA GLY A 232 -19.93 -7.79 13.69
C GLY A 232 -19.51 -6.50 13.00
N LEU A 233 -18.24 -6.12 13.12
CA LEU A 233 -17.67 -4.94 12.49
C LEU A 233 -17.73 -5.00 10.96
N LEU A 234 -17.41 -6.14 10.36
CA LEU A 234 -17.50 -6.32 8.91
C LEU A 234 -18.93 -6.13 8.40
N LYS A 235 -19.94 -6.58 9.16
CA LYS A 235 -21.36 -6.36 8.81
C LYS A 235 -21.74 -4.89 8.91
N GLU A 236 -21.35 -4.23 10.00
CA GLU A 236 -21.61 -2.80 10.20
C GLU A 236 -20.99 -1.97 9.07
N TRP A 237 -19.75 -2.29 8.67
CA TRP A 237 -19.11 -1.67 7.51
C TRP A 237 -19.87 -1.84 6.21
N ILE A 238 -20.43 -3.02 5.93
CA ILE A 238 -21.24 -3.25 4.73
C ILE A 238 -22.49 -2.35 4.74
N VAL A 239 -23.13 -2.20 5.91
CA VAL A 239 -24.34 -1.37 6.06
C VAL A 239 -24.02 0.11 5.90
N LEU A 240 -22.96 0.61 6.54
CA LEU A 240 -22.53 2.01 6.45
C LEU A 240 -22.16 2.44 5.02
N HIS A 241 -21.75 1.50 4.16
CA HIS A 241 -21.31 1.80 2.80
C HIS A 241 -22.26 1.30 1.71
N ARG A 242 -23.52 0.98 2.05
CA ARG A 242 -24.49 0.34 1.13
C ARG A 242 -25.12 1.27 0.08
N GLY A 243 -24.63 2.51 -0.08
CA GLY A 243 -25.18 3.51 -1.01
C GLY A 243 -24.17 4.15 -1.98
N ASP A 244 -22.95 3.61 -2.07
CA ASP A 244 -21.83 4.24 -2.79
C ASP A 244 -21.47 3.42 -4.06
N GLU A 245 -22.41 3.31 -5.01
CA GLU A 245 -22.30 2.42 -6.19
C GLU A 245 -21.12 2.77 -7.12
N ARG A 246 -20.74 4.05 -7.21
CA ARG A 246 -19.51 4.48 -7.91
C ARG A 246 -18.23 3.94 -7.23
N ARG A 247 -18.30 3.68 -5.93
CA ARG A 247 -17.21 3.14 -5.11
C ARG A 247 -17.12 1.61 -5.21
N LEU A 248 -18.18 0.92 -5.64
CA LEU A 248 -18.18 -0.52 -5.89
C LEU A 248 -17.20 -0.92 -7.00
N TRP A 249 -17.20 -0.17 -8.11
CA TRP A 249 -16.24 -0.34 -9.21
C TRP A 249 -14.81 0.01 -8.80
N ALA A 250 -14.65 1.10 -8.02
CA ALA A 250 -13.36 1.47 -7.44
C ALA A 250 -12.84 0.41 -6.45
N ARG A 251 -13.72 -0.31 -5.72
CA ARG A 251 -13.37 -1.37 -4.77
C ARG A 251 -13.00 -2.70 -5.43
N LEU A 252 -13.67 -3.05 -6.54
CA LEU A 252 -13.25 -4.15 -7.41
C LEU A 252 -11.80 -3.94 -7.92
N LEU A 253 -11.44 -2.68 -8.19
CA LEU A 253 -10.09 -2.27 -8.60
C LEU A 253 -9.12 -2.06 -7.41
N ALA A 254 -9.59 -1.69 -6.21
CA ALA A 254 -8.74 -1.37 -5.05
C ALA A 254 -8.23 -2.59 -4.29
N GLY A 255 -8.87 -3.75 -4.45
CA GLY A 255 -8.37 -5.02 -3.89
C GLY A 255 -8.71 -5.25 -2.41
N HIS A 256 -9.73 -4.60 -1.86
CA HIS A 256 -10.35 -5.10 -0.63
C HIS A 256 -11.18 -6.34 -0.94
N PRO A 257 -11.08 -7.42 -0.13
CA PRO A 257 -11.98 -8.56 -0.25
C PRO A 257 -13.43 -8.09 -0.15
N ALA A 258 -14.35 -8.76 -0.82
CA ALA A 258 -15.75 -8.56 -0.48
C ALA A 258 -15.89 -8.96 0.99
N HIS A 259 -16.26 -8.01 1.87
CA HIS A 259 -16.41 -8.27 3.30
C HIS A 259 -17.31 -9.49 3.57
N ILE A 260 -18.22 -9.81 2.64
CA ILE A 260 -19.04 -11.03 2.61
C ILE A 260 -18.19 -12.32 2.59
N ASP A 261 -17.16 -12.41 1.73
CA ASP A 261 -16.28 -13.58 1.64
C ASP A 261 -15.47 -13.78 2.93
N ARG A 262 -15.01 -12.67 3.53
CA ARG A 262 -14.32 -12.68 4.83
C ARG A 262 -15.23 -13.22 5.93
N ILE A 263 -16.47 -12.70 6.01
CA ILE A 263 -17.48 -13.16 6.97
C ILE A 263 -17.76 -14.66 6.78
N LYS A 264 -17.92 -15.13 5.53
CA LYS A 264 -18.18 -16.56 5.25
C LYS A 264 -17.06 -17.43 5.80
N ARG A 265 -15.80 -17.09 5.50
CA ARG A 265 -14.63 -17.83 5.97
C ARG A 265 -14.45 -17.80 7.49
N LEU A 266 -14.73 -16.64 8.12
CA LEU A 266 -14.70 -16.52 9.58
C LEU A 266 -15.75 -17.41 10.25
N LYS A 267 -16.95 -17.52 9.65
CA LYS A 267 -18.00 -18.44 10.14
C LYS A 267 -17.62 -19.90 9.96
N GLU A 268 -17.05 -20.27 8.81
CA GLU A 268 -16.56 -21.64 8.56
C GLU A 268 -15.47 -22.04 9.56
N HIS A 269 -14.56 -21.12 9.92
CA HIS A 269 -13.52 -21.38 10.91
C HIS A 269 -14.07 -21.60 12.33
N ARG A 270 -15.28 -21.10 12.62
CA ARG A 270 -15.97 -21.24 13.91
C ARG A 270 -16.69 -22.58 14.06
N GLY A 271 -17.06 -23.22 12.94
CA GLY A 271 -17.74 -24.52 12.94
C GLY A 271 -16.81 -25.74 13.01
N GLY A 272 -15.49 -25.53 13.14
CA GLY A 272 -14.48 -26.58 13.20
C GLY A 272 -13.82 -26.78 14.57
N PHE A 273 -14.44 -26.27 15.64
CA PHE A 273 -14.05 -26.49 17.04
C PHE A 273 -15.10 -27.35 17.73
#